data_AF-A0A2M7MP08-F1
#
_entry.id   AF-A0A2M7MP08-F1
#
_cell.length_a   1.000
_cell.length_b   1.000
_cell.length_c   1.000
_cell.angle_alpha   90.00
_cell.angle_beta   90.00
_cell.angle_gamma   90.00
#
_symmetry.space_group_name_H-M   'P 1'
#
loop_
_entity.id
_entity.type
_entity.pdbx_description
1 polymer ?
#
loop_
_entity_poly.entity_id
_entity_poly.type
_entity_poly.pdbx_seq_one_letter_code
_entity_poly.pdbx_strand_id
1 'polypeptide(L)'
;MEHSFTANIKSVLQKHFKRNADKVFDQSQLIQYINEKTRSANKGSKARSSFANLYAIYVILEDYISKGFHKKGNYAEYEGAVFNKLFTRQRELPFGSNLQNHALNNRMNSEFQKYFPSSEFIPILRKPETNRYWFNENLLKIKVGATSFNIASAVIDIISEYSKTKQDAFQRFIKTCEELQEIENLNPLKVHEFILGLLAPNVDARLFEIVSYAILKFFYHDQIIIWGFEMDKLNKENLKLYKTGKTNANDGGIDFVMKPLGRFFQVTETLDFKKYFLDIDKIQKYPITFVINSEESTKDLIKKIKDNANKVYSIKAIVDKYMDCIEEVINIPTLNERFIVAEKQGCLKAILDEIILQSRVEFSYTNSYDDSIKE
;
A
#
# COMPACT_ATOMS: atom_id res chain seq x y z
N MET A 1 -9.76 -16.55 -8.36
CA MET A 1 -10.19 -16.90 -6.99
C MET A 1 -11.17 -15.83 -6.54
N GLU A 2 -12.36 -16.18 -6.07
CA GLU A 2 -13.33 -15.18 -5.61
C GLU A 2 -12.89 -14.57 -4.28
N HIS A 3 -13.11 -13.28 -4.13
CA HIS A 3 -12.95 -12.54 -2.88
C HIS A 3 -14.16 -11.62 -2.69
N SER A 4 -14.21 -10.94 -1.54
CA SER A 4 -15.35 -10.12 -1.14
C SER A 4 -15.77 -9.06 -2.18
N PHE A 5 -14.82 -8.43 -2.89
CA PHE A 5 -15.12 -7.48 -3.97
C PHE A 5 -15.56 -8.13 -5.30
N THR A 6 -15.37 -9.43 -5.49
CA THR A 6 -15.82 -10.14 -6.70
C THR A 6 -17.34 -10.01 -6.89
N ALA A 7 -18.11 -9.95 -5.80
CA ALA A 7 -19.55 -9.71 -5.86
C ALA A 7 -19.90 -8.34 -6.47
N ASN A 8 -19.15 -7.27 -6.13
CA ASN A 8 -19.32 -5.95 -6.73
C ASN A 8 -19.00 -5.99 -8.23
N ILE A 9 -17.92 -6.69 -8.62
CA ILE A 9 -17.57 -6.88 -10.03
C ILE A 9 -18.71 -7.57 -10.78
N LYS A 10 -19.20 -8.71 -10.27
CA LYS A 10 -20.33 -9.43 -10.87
C LYS A 10 -21.59 -8.56 -10.96
N SER A 11 -21.88 -7.74 -9.95
CA SER A 11 -22.99 -6.79 -9.98
C SER A 11 -22.85 -5.76 -11.10
N VAL A 12 -21.66 -5.18 -11.30
CA VAL A 12 -21.39 -4.26 -12.42
C VAL A 12 -21.57 -4.98 -13.76
N LEU A 13 -20.99 -6.18 -13.92
CA LEU A 13 -21.14 -6.95 -15.15
C LEU A 13 -22.59 -7.34 -15.44
N GLN A 14 -23.39 -7.64 -14.41
CA GLN A 14 -24.81 -7.94 -14.56
C GLN A 14 -25.59 -6.74 -15.11
N LYS A 15 -25.25 -5.51 -14.70
CA LYS A 15 -25.86 -4.28 -15.24
C LYS A 15 -25.54 -4.08 -16.71
N HIS A 16 -24.31 -4.39 -17.14
CA HIS A 16 -23.86 -4.19 -18.52
C HIS A 16 -24.27 -5.33 -19.47
N PHE A 17 -24.18 -6.58 -19.04
CA PHE A 17 -24.26 -7.76 -19.91
C PHE A 17 -25.41 -8.71 -19.57
N LYS A 18 -26.19 -8.42 -18.53
CA LYS A 18 -27.34 -9.23 -18.08
C LYS A 18 -26.93 -10.71 -17.96
N ARG A 19 -27.69 -11.63 -18.57
CA ARG A 19 -27.43 -13.09 -18.58
C ARG A 19 -26.04 -13.52 -19.07
N ASN A 20 -25.27 -12.64 -19.72
CA ASN A 20 -23.93 -12.95 -20.20
C ASN A 20 -22.82 -12.56 -19.21
N ALA A 21 -23.16 -11.94 -18.06
CA ALA A 21 -22.20 -11.40 -17.11
C ALA A 21 -21.16 -12.43 -16.63
N ASP A 22 -21.62 -13.63 -16.22
CA ASP A 22 -20.72 -14.69 -15.76
C ASP A 22 -19.76 -15.15 -16.87
N LYS A 23 -20.28 -15.34 -18.09
CA LYS A 23 -19.43 -15.71 -19.24
C LYS A 23 -18.40 -14.63 -19.57
N VAL A 24 -18.77 -13.35 -19.47
CA VAL A 24 -17.85 -12.23 -19.68
C VAL A 24 -16.77 -12.22 -18.61
N PHE A 25 -17.12 -12.48 -17.35
CA PHE A 25 -16.17 -12.59 -16.24
C PHE A 25 -15.18 -13.75 -16.45
N ASP A 26 -15.67 -14.92 -16.86
CA ASP A 26 -14.86 -16.12 -17.02
C ASP A 26 -13.94 -16.07 -18.26
N GLN A 27 -14.34 -15.36 -19.31
CA GLN A 27 -13.59 -15.29 -20.57
C GLN A 27 -12.65 -14.09 -20.65
N SER A 28 -12.82 -13.07 -19.81
CA SER A 28 -12.00 -11.86 -19.87
C SER A 28 -10.80 -11.92 -18.93
N GLN A 29 -9.61 -12.09 -19.51
CA GLN A 29 -8.34 -11.98 -18.76
C GLN A 29 -8.17 -10.59 -18.10
N LEU A 30 -8.68 -9.52 -18.73
CA LEU A 30 -8.64 -8.19 -18.16
C LEU A 30 -9.50 -8.07 -16.90
N ILE A 31 -10.73 -8.58 -16.93
CA ILE A 31 -11.61 -8.57 -15.75
C ILE A 31 -11.04 -9.45 -14.65
N GLN A 32 -10.48 -10.62 -14.98
CA GLN A 32 -9.81 -11.48 -14.02
C GLN A 32 -8.59 -10.80 -13.39
N TYR A 33 -7.78 -10.09 -14.19
CA TYR A 33 -6.68 -9.26 -13.68
C TYR A 33 -7.20 -8.20 -12.70
N ILE A 34 -8.24 -7.46 -13.08
CA ILE A 34 -8.84 -6.41 -12.23
C ILE A 34 -9.39 -7.01 -10.93
N ASN A 35 -10.03 -8.19 -10.99
CA ASN A 35 -10.44 -8.93 -9.79
C ASN A 35 -9.24 -9.14 -8.86
N GLU A 36 -8.14 -9.72 -9.36
CA GLU A 36 -6.92 -9.88 -8.56
C GLU A 36 -6.36 -8.55 -7.98
N LYS A 37 -6.50 -7.43 -8.71
CA LYS A 37 -6.07 -6.09 -8.26
C LYS A 37 -7.02 -5.37 -7.31
N THR A 38 -8.23 -5.90 -7.10
CA THR A 38 -9.23 -5.33 -6.20
C THR A 38 -9.40 -6.13 -4.90
N ARG A 39 -8.54 -7.14 -4.65
CA ARG A 39 -8.50 -7.93 -3.41
C ARG A 39 -8.44 -7.11 -2.13
N SER A 40 -7.90 -5.90 -2.18
CA SER A 40 -7.74 -4.99 -1.03
C SER A 40 -8.95 -4.09 -0.76
N ALA A 41 -10.09 -4.32 -1.41
CA ALA A 41 -11.27 -3.47 -1.27
C ALA A 41 -11.87 -3.49 0.13
N ASN A 42 -11.90 -4.66 0.77
CA ASN A 42 -12.60 -4.86 2.05
C ASN A 42 -11.63 -5.06 3.22
N LYS A 43 -12.11 -4.77 4.44
CA LYS A 43 -11.37 -4.96 5.70
C LYS A 43 -10.95 -6.44 5.84
N GLY A 44 -9.69 -6.68 6.22
CA GLY A 44 -9.12 -8.02 6.43
C GLY A 44 -8.20 -8.55 5.32
N SER A 45 -7.96 -7.77 4.26
CA SER A 45 -7.00 -8.12 3.21
C SER A 45 -5.67 -7.42 3.45
N LYS A 46 -4.58 -8.20 3.61
CA LYS A 46 -3.19 -7.69 3.61
C LYS A 46 -2.78 -7.07 2.27
N ALA A 47 -3.55 -7.31 1.20
CA ALA A 47 -3.19 -6.85 -0.13
C ALA A 47 -3.17 -5.31 -0.19
N ARG A 48 -2.19 -4.75 -0.90
CA ARG A 48 -2.10 -3.30 -1.15
C ARG A 48 -3.16 -2.88 -2.18
N SER A 49 -3.55 -1.62 -2.13
CA SER A 49 -4.33 -1.03 -3.22
C SER A 49 -3.49 -0.89 -4.49
N SER A 50 -4.00 -1.39 -5.61
CA SER A 50 -3.30 -1.37 -6.90
C SER A 50 -3.71 -0.16 -7.77
N PHE A 51 -3.84 1.02 -7.16
CA PHE A 51 -4.32 2.22 -7.86
C PHE A 51 -3.45 2.58 -9.07
N ALA A 52 -2.13 2.37 -8.99
CA ALA A 52 -1.22 2.62 -10.12
C ALA A 52 -1.65 1.86 -11.38
N ASN A 53 -1.87 0.55 -11.28
CA ASN A 53 -2.21 -0.30 -12.42
C ASN A 53 -3.67 -0.15 -12.83
N LEU A 54 -4.58 -0.06 -11.85
CA LEU A 54 -6.01 0.16 -12.13
C LEU A 54 -6.23 1.50 -12.85
N TYR A 55 -5.58 2.58 -12.40
CA TYR A 55 -5.74 3.88 -13.05
C TYR A 55 -4.99 4.00 -14.37
N ALA A 56 -3.92 3.26 -14.59
CA ALA A 56 -3.32 3.14 -15.93
C ALA A 56 -4.31 2.55 -16.94
N ILE A 57 -5.10 1.53 -16.55
CA ILE A 57 -6.21 1.02 -17.36
C ILE A 57 -7.26 2.11 -17.54
N TYR A 58 -7.73 2.68 -16.42
CA TYR A 58 -8.83 3.64 -16.38
C TYR A 58 -8.62 4.80 -17.36
N VAL A 59 -7.50 5.50 -17.28
CA VAL A 59 -7.30 6.74 -18.05
C VAL A 59 -7.17 6.50 -19.55
N ILE A 60 -6.61 5.36 -19.96
CA ILE A 60 -6.52 4.99 -21.38
C ILE A 60 -7.91 4.59 -21.90
N LEU A 61 -8.70 3.86 -21.09
CA LEU A 61 -10.07 3.52 -21.45
C LEU A 61 -11.02 4.72 -21.44
N GLU A 62 -10.79 5.69 -20.56
CA GLU A 62 -11.52 6.97 -20.53
C GLU A 62 -11.29 7.72 -21.84
N ASP A 63 -10.05 7.81 -22.32
CA ASP A 63 -9.72 8.36 -23.64
C ASP A 63 -10.40 7.58 -24.78
N TYR A 64 -10.30 6.24 -24.75
CA TYR A 64 -10.93 5.35 -25.75
C TYR A 64 -12.45 5.54 -25.84
N ILE A 65 -13.13 5.66 -24.69
CA ILE A 65 -14.57 5.85 -24.61
C ILE A 65 -14.97 7.26 -25.04
N SER A 66 -14.23 8.29 -24.61
CA SER A 66 -14.49 9.69 -24.95
C SER A 66 -14.47 9.94 -26.46
N LYS A 67 -13.66 9.16 -27.20
CA LYS A 67 -13.57 9.18 -28.66
C LYS A 67 -14.59 8.29 -29.38
N GLY A 68 -15.42 7.58 -28.63
CA GLY A 68 -16.52 6.77 -29.18
C GLY A 68 -16.14 5.39 -29.70
N PHE A 69 -14.86 4.98 -29.57
CA PHE A 69 -14.37 3.72 -30.16
C PHE A 69 -15.08 2.46 -29.63
N HIS A 70 -15.59 2.50 -28.40
CA HIS A 70 -16.41 1.44 -27.81
C HIS A 70 -17.73 1.16 -28.55
N LYS A 71 -18.23 2.11 -29.35
CA LYS A 71 -19.46 1.98 -30.15
C LYS A 71 -19.16 1.81 -31.64
N LYS A 72 -18.34 2.71 -32.19
CA LYS A 72 -18.02 2.80 -33.62
C LYS A 72 -16.72 3.57 -33.81
N GLY A 73 -16.04 3.34 -34.94
CA GLY A 73 -14.84 4.07 -35.33
C GLY A 73 -13.66 3.15 -35.62
N ASN A 74 -12.65 3.68 -36.31
CA ASN A 74 -11.46 2.95 -36.67
C ASN A 74 -10.35 3.18 -35.63
N TYR A 75 -10.42 2.43 -34.52
CA TYR A 75 -9.41 2.54 -33.47
C TYR A 75 -7.99 2.18 -33.96
N ALA A 76 -7.86 1.36 -35.01
CA ALA A 76 -6.57 1.00 -35.59
C ALA A 76 -5.85 2.19 -36.25
N GLU A 77 -6.58 3.23 -36.67
CA GLU A 77 -6.03 4.46 -37.26
C GLU A 77 -5.80 5.58 -36.24
N TYR A 78 -6.15 5.35 -34.97
CA TYR A 78 -6.00 6.37 -33.94
C TYR A 78 -4.52 6.64 -33.63
N GLU A 79 -4.11 7.92 -33.63
CA GLU A 79 -2.75 8.36 -33.31
C GLU A 79 -2.28 8.04 -31.87
N GLY A 80 -3.19 7.65 -30.99
CA GLY A 80 -2.90 7.29 -29.60
C GLY A 80 -3.05 8.45 -28.62
N ALA A 81 -3.23 8.10 -27.35
CA ALA A 81 -3.39 9.05 -26.28
C ALA A 81 -2.04 9.64 -25.87
N VAL A 82 -2.02 10.94 -25.55
CA VAL A 82 -0.79 11.64 -25.15
C VAL A 82 -0.45 11.31 -23.70
N PHE A 83 0.78 10.86 -23.44
CA PHE A 83 1.26 10.51 -22.10
C PHE A 83 0.93 11.55 -21.02
N ASN A 84 1.29 12.82 -21.25
CA ASN A 84 1.10 13.88 -20.25
C ASN A 84 -0.37 14.06 -19.86
N LYS A 85 -1.31 13.88 -20.82
CA LYS A 85 -2.75 13.96 -20.52
C LYS A 85 -3.19 12.79 -19.66
N LEU A 86 -2.79 11.56 -20.02
CA LEU A 86 -3.10 10.36 -19.26
C LEU A 86 -2.52 10.42 -17.83
N PHE A 87 -1.26 10.83 -17.70
CA PHE A 87 -0.57 10.89 -16.42
C PHE A 87 -1.14 12.00 -15.51
N THR A 88 -1.47 13.16 -16.07
CA THR A 88 -2.16 14.24 -15.32
C THR A 88 -3.50 13.72 -14.81
N ARG A 89 -4.31 13.12 -15.70
CA ARG A 89 -5.60 12.56 -15.34
C ARG A 89 -5.50 11.46 -14.28
N GLN A 90 -4.48 10.60 -14.36
CA GLN A 90 -4.22 9.56 -13.36
C GLN A 90 -3.98 10.15 -11.97
N ARG A 91 -3.35 11.33 -11.87
CA ARG A 91 -3.05 12.00 -10.60
C ARG A 91 -4.23 12.78 -10.02
N GLU A 92 -5.23 13.11 -10.84
CA GLU A 92 -6.49 13.72 -10.41
C GLU A 92 -7.46 12.71 -9.77
N LEU A 93 -7.28 11.41 -10.06
CA LEU A 93 -8.14 10.37 -9.49
C LEU A 93 -7.87 10.21 -7.98
N PRO A 94 -8.87 9.77 -7.19
CA PRO A 94 -8.72 9.58 -5.74
C PRO A 94 -7.56 8.64 -5.38
N PHE A 95 -6.72 9.02 -4.42
CA PHE A 95 -5.45 8.33 -4.10
C PHE A 95 -4.40 8.33 -5.25
N GLY A 96 -4.63 9.12 -6.31
CA GLY A 96 -3.81 9.17 -7.51
C GLY A 96 -2.66 10.18 -7.46
N SER A 97 -2.72 11.18 -6.58
CA SER A 97 -1.85 12.37 -6.60
C SER A 97 -0.36 12.07 -6.53
N ASN A 98 0.05 10.94 -5.96
CA ASN A 98 1.44 10.53 -5.81
C ASN A 98 1.84 9.32 -6.69
N LEU A 99 0.96 8.91 -7.61
CA LEU A 99 1.27 7.80 -8.49
C LEU A 99 2.41 8.15 -9.44
N GLN A 100 3.35 7.20 -9.56
CA GLN A 100 4.44 7.26 -10.53
C GLN A 100 3.98 6.71 -11.89
N ASN A 101 4.66 7.12 -12.96
CA ASN A 101 4.34 6.73 -14.33
C ASN A 101 4.68 5.27 -14.69
N HIS A 102 5.34 4.52 -13.80
CA HIS A 102 5.82 3.17 -14.09
C HIS A 102 4.73 2.20 -14.56
N ALA A 103 3.51 2.35 -14.04
CA ALA A 103 2.36 1.52 -14.41
C ALA A 103 1.97 1.71 -15.88
N LEU A 104 1.83 2.97 -16.35
CA LEU A 104 1.59 3.30 -17.75
C LEU A 104 2.73 2.78 -18.64
N ASN A 105 3.97 2.84 -18.15
CA ASN A 105 5.14 2.51 -18.95
C ASN A 105 5.34 1.02 -19.18
N ASN A 106 5.47 0.22 -18.12
CA ASN A 106 5.84 -1.20 -18.24
C ASN A 106 5.29 -2.06 -17.10
N ARG A 107 5.22 -1.53 -15.87
CA ARG A 107 4.97 -2.33 -14.65
C ARG A 107 3.64 -3.10 -14.74
N MET A 108 2.60 -2.47 -15.29
CA MET A 108 1.29 -3.10 -15.43
C MET A 108 1.34 -4.26 -16.43
N ASN A 109 1.95 -4.08 -17.61
CA ASN A 109 2.10 -5.14 -18.60
C ASN A 109 2.91 -6.32 -18.06
N SER A 110 4.06 -6.05 -17.44
CA SER A 110 4.91 -7.10 -16.86
C SER A 110 4.18 -7.87 -15.75
N GLU A 111 3.35 -7.17 -14.96
CA GLU A 111 2.55 -7.84 -13.94
C GLU A 111 1.41 -8.66 -14.55
N PHE A 112 0.67 -8.13 -15.53
CA PHE A 112 -0.37 -8.85 -16.25
C PHE A 112 0.16 -10.17 -16.83
N GLN A 113 1.32 -10.13 -17.48
CA GLN A 113 1.96 -11.33 -18.05
C GLN A 113 2.37 -12.37 -16.99
N LYS A 114 2.64 -11.98 -15.74
CA LYS A 114 2.88 -12.95 -14.66
C LYS A 114 1.62 -13.73 -14.28
N TYR A 115 0.44 -13.10 -14.39
CA TYR A 115 -0.83 -13.78 -14.16
C TYR A 115 -1.29 -14.58 -15.37
N PHE A 116 -1.01 -14.08 -16.59
CA PHE A 116 -1.45 -14.68 -17.84
C PHE A 116 -0.27 -14.89 -18.81
N PRO A 117 0.66 -15.82 -18.48
CA PRO A 117 1.89 -16.00 -19.27
C PRO A 117 1.64 -16.53 -20.68
N SER A 118 0.50 -17.18 -20.91
CA SER A 118 0.06 -17.68 -22.22
C SER A 118 -0.77 -16.67 -23.02
N SER A 119 -1.00 -15.45 -22.50
CA SER A 119 -1.73 -14.44 -23.26
C SER A 119 -0.88 -13.91 -24.40
N GLU A 120 -1.44 -13.92 -25.60
CA GLU A 120 -0.83 -13.32 -26.80
C GLU A 120 -0.86 -11.78 -26.75
N PHE A 121 -1.63 -11.20 -25.82
CA PHE A 121 -1.90 -9.78 -25.76
C PHE A 121 -1.40 -9.16 -24.45
N ILE A 122 -0.76 -8.01 -24.58
CA ILE A 122 -0.48 -7.12 -23.44
C ILE A 122 -1.52 -6.00 -23.38
N PRO A 123 -1.89 -5.50 -22.18
CA PRO A 123 -2.91 -4.48 -22.03
C PRO A 123 -2.58 -3.12 -22.65
N ILE A 124 -1.40 -2.57 -22.36
CA ILE A 124 -1.00 -1.22 -22.80
C ILE A 124 0.00 -1.33 -23.94
N LEU A 125 -0.34 -0.75 -25.08
CA LEU A 125 0.58 -0.57 -26.21
C LEU A 125 1.14 0.85 -26.15
N ARG A 126 2.44 1.01 -26.42
CA ARG A 126 3.11 2.32 -26.38
C ARG A 126 4.02 2.51 -27.59
N LYS A 127 4.12 3.75 -28.04
CA LYS A 127 5.11 4.21 -29.01
C LYS A 127 6.03 5.23 -28.33
N PRO A 128 7.22 4.81 -27.85
CA PRO A 128 8.11 5.66 -27.06
C PRO A 128 8.54 6.94 -27.79
N GLU A 129 8.74 6.87 -29.10
CA GLU A 129 9.24 7.98 -29.92
C GLU A 129 8.27 9.18 -29.91
N THR A 130 6.97 8.91 -29.81
CA THR A 130 5.91 9.93 -29.85
C THR A 130 5.18 10.06 -28.51
N ASN A 131 5.57 9.30 -27.48
CA ASN A 131 4.88 9.20 -26.19
C ASN A 131 3.36 9.00 -26.35
N ARG A 132 2.99 8.07 -27.23
CA ARG A 132 1.59 7.72 -27.54
C ARG A 132 1.23 6.35 -26.98
N TYR A 133 -0.01 6.25 -26.49
CA TYR A 133 -0.49 5.11 -25.73
C TYR A 133 -1.85 4.63 -26.26
N TRP A 134 -2.04 3.32 -26.26
CA TRP A 134 -3.29 2.65 -26.63
C TRP A 134 -3.57 1.55 -25.62
N PHE A 135 -4.85 1.24 -25.43
CA PHE A 135 -5.23 -0.03 -24.85
C PHE A 135 -5.37 -1.07 -25.96
N ASN A 136 -4.93 -2.30 -25.71
CA ASN A 136 -5.07 -3.39 -26.67
C ASN A 136 -6.52 -3.85 -26.75
N GLU A 137 -7.16 -3.57 -27.90
CA GLU A 137 -8.59 -3.79 -28.08
C GLU A 137 -8.98 -5.28 -28.04
N ASN A 138 -8.04 -6.19 -28.29
CA ASN A 138 -8.26 -7.63 -28.18
C ASN A 138 -8.63 -8.06 -26.74
N LEU A 139 -8.24 -7.27 -25.74
CA LEU A 139 -8.61 -7.50 -24.33
C LEU A 139 -9.92 -6.77 -23.93
N LEU A 140 -10.48 -5.95 -24.82
CA LEU A 140 -11.74 -5.23 -24.61
C LEU A 140 -12.93 -5.87 -25.33
N LYS A 141 -12.69 -6.63 -26.40
CA LYS A 141 -13.72 -7.30 -27.19
C LYS A 141 -13.85 -8.76 -26.77
N ILE A 142 -14.89 -9.10 -26.01
CA ILE A 142 -15.15 -10.46 -25.52
C ILE A 142 -16.23 -11.13 -26.36
N LYS A 143 -15.94 -12.32 -26.89
CA LYS A 143 -16.88 -13.09 -27.72
C LYS A 143 -17.60 -14.14 -26.88
N VAL A 144 -18.89 -13.91 -26.62
CA VAL A 144 -19.76 -14.86 -25.91
C VAL A 144 -20.72 -15.47 -26.93
N GLY A 145 -20.42 -16.71 -27.36
CA GLY A 145 -21.15 -17.36 -28.45
C GLY A 145 -20.99 -16.61 -29.77
N ALA A 146 -22.10 -16.21 -30.37
CA ALA A 146 -22.10 -15.44 -31.63
C ALA A 146 -21.98 -13.91 -31.41
N THR A 147 -22.11 -13.42 -30.17
CA THR A 147 -22.13 -11.98 -29.88
C THR A 147 -20.77 -11.51 -29.38
N SER A 148 -20.31 -10.36 -29.87
CA SER A 148 -19.13 -9.68 -29.35
C SER A 148 -19.55 -8.51 -28.46
N PHE A 149 -18.95 -8.40 -27.29
CA PHE A 149 -19.19 -7.34 -26.31
C PHE A 149 -17.94 -6.51 -26.12
N ASN A 150 -18.09 -5.19 -26.04
CA ASN A 150 -17.02 -4.30 -25.60
C ASN A 150 -17.14 -4.10 -24.08
N ILE A 151 -16.07 -4.38 -23.33
CA ILE A 151 -16.08 -4.31 -21.86
C ILE A 151 -15.53 -3.00 -21.29
N ALA A 152 -15.15 -2.02 -22.13
CA ALA A 152 -14.47 -0.81 -21.66
C ALA A 152 -15.28 -0.03 -20.62
N SER A 153 -16.58 0.18 -20.85
CA SER A 153 -17.46 0.87 -19.91
C SER A 153 -17.60 0.11 -18.58
N ALA A 154 -17.75 -1.21 -18.66
CA ALA A 154 -17.85 -2.05 -17.46
C ALA A 154 -16.54 -2.02 -16.64
N VAL A 155 -15.38 -1.99 -17.30
CA VAL A 155 -14.08 -1.87 -16.64
C VAL A 155 -13.94 -0.53 -15.90
N ILE A 156 -14.34 0.58 -16.53
CA ILE A 156 -14.36 1.89 -15.86
C ILE A 156 -15.24 1.85 -14.61
N ASP A 157 -16.43 1.27 -14.72
CA ASP A 157 -17.38 1.20 -13.61
C ASP A 157 -16.84 0.33 -12.45
N ILE A 158 -16.21 -0.80 -12.76
CA ILE A 158 -15.56 -1.66 -11.75
C ILE A 158 -14.48 -0.90 -10.99
N ILE A 159 -13.60 -0.20 -11.71
CA ILE A 159 -12.48 0.56 -11.11
C ILE A 159 -13.01 1.75 -10.29
N SER A 160 -14.07 2.41 -10.78
CA SER A 160 -14.74 3.51 -10.07
C SER A 160 -15.38 3.02 -8.77
N GLU A 161 -16.08 1.89 -8.81
CA GLU A 161 -16.70 1.26 -7.63
C GLU A 161 -15.65 0.85 -6.60
N TYR A 162 -14.51 0.31 -7.05
CA TYR A 162 -13.39 -0.02 -6.16
C TYR A 162 -12.81 1.23 -5.50
N SER A 163 -12.54 2.27 -6.28
CA SER A 163 -12.04 3.54 -5.77
C SER A 163 -12.98 4.16 -4.74
N LYS A 164 -14.29 4.17 -5.04
CA LYS A 164 -15.32 4.66 -4.12
C LYS A 164 -15.36 3.85 -2.83
N THR A 165 -15.35 2.52 -2.92
CA THR A 165 -15.33 1.63 -1.74
C THR A 165 -14.16 1.94 -0.81
N LYS A 166 -12.96 2.19 -1.38
CA LYS A 166 -11.78 2.57 -0.59
C LYS A 166 -11.89 3.96 0.02
N GLN A 167 -12.45 4.93 -0.70
CA GLN A 167 -12.72 6.27 -0.16
C GLN A 167 -13.71 6.21 1.00
N ASP A 168 -14.83 5.54 0.84
CA ASP A 168 -15.87 5.40 1.86
C ASP A 168 -15.34 4.66 3.11
N ALA A 169 -14.46 3.68 2.92
CA ALA A 169 -13.79 3.00 4.03
C ALA A 169 -12.83 3.94 4.78
N PHE A 170 -12.07 4.76 4.06
CA PHE A 170 -11.13 5.70 4.64
C PHE A 170 -11.83 6.86 5.36
N GLN A 171 -12.86 7.44 4.76
CA GLN A 171 -13.66 8.50 5.40
C GLN A 171 -14.31 8.02 6.70
N ARG A 172 -14.86 6.79 6.70
CA ARG A 172 -15.37 6.18 7.93
C ARG A 172 -14.29 5.99 8.98
N PHE A 173 -13.09 5.58 8.58
CA PHE A 173 -11.96 5.44 9.50
C PHE A 173 -11.59 6.78 10.15
N ILE A 174 -11.42 7.85 9.36
CA ILE A 174 -11.11 9.19 9.88
C ILE A 174 -12.21 9.69 10.81
N LYS A 175 -13.48 9.55 10.40
CA LYS A 175 -14.62 9.94 11.24
C LYS A 175 -14.63 9.19 12.59
N THR A 176 -14.38 7.88 12.58
CA THR A 176 -14.26 7.10 13.82
C THR A 176 -13.12 7.60 14.70
N CYS A 177 -11.98 7.99 14.12
CA CYS A 177 -10.88 8.55 14.90
C CYS A 177 -11.26 9.90 15.52
N GLU A 178 -11.92 10.78 14.76
CA GLU A 178 -12.41 12.09 15.24
C GLU A 178 -13.45 11.94 16.37
N GLU A 179 -14.41 11.02 16.22
CA GLU A 179 -15.38 10.68 17.27
C GLU A 179 -14.69 10.14 18.55
N LEU A 180 -13.58 9.41 18.40
CA LEU A 180 -12.79 8.90 19.52
C LEU A 180 -11.96 9.99 20.22
N GLN A 181 -11.48 11.00 19.49
CA GLN A 181 -10.79 12.15 20.07
C GLN A 181 -11.72 12.95 21.02
N GLU A 182 -13.01 13.06 20.71
CA GLU A 182 -13.97 13.81 21.52
C GLU A 182 -14.30 13.12 22.86
N ILE A 183 -14.29 11.78 22.87
CA ILE A 183 -14.71 10.99 24.04
C ILE A 183 -13.54 10.38 24.83
N GLU A 184 -12.30 10.65 24.46
CA GLU A 184 -11.12 10.04 25.07
C GLU A 184 -11.10 10.22 26.60
N ASN A 185 -11.33 11.45 27.08
CA ASN A 185 -11.39 11.75 28.51
C ASN A 185 -12.55 11.06 29.24
N LEU A 186 -13.60 10.68 28.49
CA LEU A 186 -14.81 10.06 29.03
C LEU A 186 -14.74 8.52 28.96
N ASN A 187 -14.04 7.97 27.98
CA ASN A 187 -13.93 6.53 27.73
C ASN A 187 -12.57 6.14 27.11
N PRO A 188 -11.47 6.21 27.89
CA PRO A 188 -10.14 5.90 27.40
C PRO A 188 -9.99 4.43 26.98
N LEU A 189 -10.72 3.51 27.63
CA LEU A 189 -10.73 2.08 27.28
C LEU A 189 -11.18 1.84 25.84
N LYS A 190 -12.18 2.58 25.36
CA LYS A 190 -12.65 2.45 23.97
C LYS A 190 -11.59 2.90 22.96
N VAL A 191 -10.82 3.95 23.28
CA VAL A 191 -9.71 4.42 22.43
C VAL A 191 -8.57 3.41 22.45
N HIS A 192 -8.24 2.88 23.61
CA HIS A 192 -7.26 1.81 23.80
C HIS A 192 -7.57 0.59 22.94
N GLU A 193 -8.79 0.04 23.06
CA GLU A 193 -9.24 -1.12 22.29
C GLU A 193 -9.23 -0.85 20.78
N PHE A 194 -9.60 0.37 20.37
CA PHE A 194 -9.55 0.77 18.97
C PHE A 194 -8.13 0.73 18.41
N ILE A 195 -7.16 1.36 19.09
CA ILE A 195 -5.76 1.40 18.63
C ILE A 195 -5.16 -0.01 18.55
N LEU A 196 -5.39 -0.85 19.57
CA LEU A 196 -4.97 -2.26 19.53
C LEU A 196 -5.59 -3.02 18.36
N GLY A 197 -6.86 -2.77 18.04
CA GLY A 197 -7.52 -3.34 16.87
C GLY A 197 -6.87 -2.98 15.54
N LEU A 198 -6.14 -1.86 15.46
CA LEU A 198 -5.40 -1.46 14.26
C LEU A 198 -4.06 -2.19 14.09
N LEU A 199 -3.58 -2.89 15.12
CA LEU A 199 -2.37 -3.73 15.05
C LEU A 199 -2.66 -5.17 14.64
N ALA A 200 -3.92 -5.56 14.47
CA ALA A 200 -4.29 -6.94 14.16
C ALA A 200 -3.60 -7.44 12.88
N PRO A 201 -3.21 -8.74 12.80
CA PRO A 201 -2.43 -9.25 11.68
C PRO A 201 -3.06 -9.08 10.29
N ASN A 202 -4.37 -8.94 10.20
CA ASN A 202 -5.12 -8.82 8.95
C ASN A 202 -5.37 -7.36 8.50
N VAL A 203 -4.82 -6.39 9.22
CA VAL A 203 -4.91 -4.96 8.89
C VAL A 203 -4.02 -4.63 7.67
N ASP A 204 -4.41 -3.60 6.90
CA ASP A 204 -3.63 -3.05 5.78
C ASP A 204 -2.22 -2.68 6.29
N ALA A 205 -1.18 -3.18 5.61
CA ALA A 205 0.22 -2.97 6.00
C ALA A 205 0.58 -1.49 6.21
N ARG A 206 -0.06 -0.58 5.48
CA ARG A 206 0.18 0.86 5.66
C ARG A 206 -0.35 1.38 6.98
N LEU A 207 -1.53 0.91 7.37
CA LEU A 207 -2.12 1.28 8.65
C LEU A 207 -1.30 0.69 9.80
N PHE A 208 -0.80 -0.55 9.66
CA PHE A 208 0.13 -1.12 10.62
C PHE A 208 1.41 -0.27 10.78
N GLU A 209 2.01 0.20 9.68
CA GLU A 209 3.18 1.09 9.73
C GLU A 209 2.87 2.42 10.44
N ILE A 210 1.73 3.05 10.12
CA ILE A 210 1.29 4.29 10.75
C ILE A 210 1.11 4.12 12.26
N VAL A 211 0.45 3.05 12.68
CA VAL A 211 0.14 2.79 14.09
C VAL A 211 1.39 2.41 14.86
N SER A 212 2.25 1.57 14.28
CA SER A 212 3.55 1.24 14.89
C SER A 212 4.46 2.45 15.01
N TYR A 213 4.49 3.34 14.01
CA TYR A 213 5.19 4.61 14.10
C TYR A 213 4.68 5.46 15.26
N ALA A 214 3.36 5.67 15.36
CA ALA A 214 2.76 6.49 16.41
C ALA A 214 3.09 5.93 17.80
N ILE A 215 2.91 4.62 18.00
CA ILE A 215 3.24 3.95 19.26
C ILE A 215 4.71 4.12 19.61
N LEU A 216 5.61 3.81 18.68
CA LEU A 216 7.05 3.88 18.93
C LEU A 216 7.52 5.34 19.15
N LYS A 217 6.96 6.30 18.40
CA LYS A 217 7.26 7.72 18.56
C LYS A 217 7.02 8.18 20.00
N PHE A 218 5.88 7.79 20.58
CA PHE A 218 5.57 8.17 21.96
C PHE A 218 6.20 7.25 23.00
N PHE A 219 6.40 5.96 22.73
CA PHE A 219 7.16 5.10 23.65
C PHE A 219 8.60 5.61 23.91
N TYR A 220 9.23 6.22 22.91
CA TYR A 220 10.59 6.74 23.04
C TYR A 220 10.67 8.22 23.47
N HIS A 221 9.57 8.98 23.48
CA HIS A 221 9.64 10.46 23.51
C HIS A 221 10.22 11.06 24.81
N ASP A 222 10.15 10.33 25.92
CA ASP A 222 10.61 10.76 27.25
C ASP A 222 11.92 10.08 27.68
N GLN A 223 12.47 9.21 26.83
CA GLN A 223 13.74 8.54 27.09
C GLN A 223 14.88 9.51 26.81
N ILE A 224 15.62 9.89 27.85
CA ILE A 224 16.73 10.84 27.76
C ILE A 224 18.02 10.10 27.47
N ILE A 225 18.76 10.57 26.47
CA ILE A 225 20.15 10.18 26.22
C ILE A 225 21.07 11.28 26.72
N ILE A 226 22.20 10.86 27.31
CA ILE A 226 23.29 11.75 27.71
C ILE A 226 24.47 11.49 26.78
N TRP A 227 24.94 12.51 26.06
CA TRP A 227 26.01 12.35 25.07
C TRP A 227 26.81 13.63 24.85
N GLY A 228 28.11 13.51 24.60
CA GLY A 228 29.00 14.64 24.31
C GLY A 228 30.41 14.14 24.03
N PHE A 229 31.23 14.98 23.39
CA PHE A 229 32.62 14.65 23.10
C PHE A 229 33.53 14.81 24.34
N GLU A 230 33.11 15.63 25.31
CA GLU A 230 33.85 15.90 26.54
C GLU A 230 32.96 15.59 27.76
N MET A 231 33.52 14.95 28.78
CA MET A 231 32.78 14.46 29.95
C MET A 231 32.16 15.57 30.80
N ASP A 232 32.72 16.78 30.73
CA ASP A 232 32.23 17.99 31.38
C ASP A 232 31.24 18.77 30.51
N LYS A 233 31.06 18.39 29.23
CA LYS A 233 30.14 19.01 28.26
C LYS A 233 29.19 17.99 27.64
N LEU A 234 28.49 17.26 28.50
CA LEU A 234 27.48 16.30 28.08
C LEU A 234 26.13 16.99 27.82
N ASN A 235 25.55 16.69 26.67
CA ASN A 235 24.19 17.09 26.31
C ASN A 235 23.18 16.09 26.86
N LYS A 236 21.99 16.58 27.21
CA LYS A 236 20.81 15.75 27.49
C LYS A 236 19.77 16.03 26.41
N GLU A 237 19.40 15.01 25.64
CA GLU A 237 18.38 15.11 24.59
C GLU A 237 17.44 13.92 24.69
N ASN A 238 16.14 14.14 24.48
CA ASN A 238 15.17 13.05 24.38
C ASN A 238 15.34 12.32 23.04
N LEU A 239 15.08 11.01 23.04
CA LEU A 239 14.94 10.25 21.81
C LEU A 239 13.78 10.81 20.99
N LYS A 240 14.01 10.96 19.68
CA LYS A 240 13.01 11.42 18.71
C LYS A 240 12.99 10.46 17.53
N LEU A 241 11.83 9.87 17.26
CA LEU A 241 11.61 9.03 16.10
C LEU A 241 11.04 9.87 14.95
N TYR A 242 11.64 9.75 13.78
CA TYR A 242 11.25 10.45 12.56
C TYR A 242 10.86 9.44 11.48
N LYS A 243 9.83 9.76 10.68
CA LYS A 243 9.62 9.06 9.41
C LYS A 243 10.65 9.54 8.38
N THR A 244 11.14 8.62 7.57
CA THR A 244 12.04 8.91 6.44
C THR A 244 11.28 9.26 5.16
N GLY A 245 9.97 9.02 5.12
CA GLY A 245 9.11 9.29 3.98
C GLY A 245 7.69 8.80 4.19
N LYS A 246 6.98 8.62 3.07
CA LYS A 246 5.66 7.95 3.05
C LYS A 246 5.81 6.47 3.33
N THR A 247 4.68 5.84 3.60
CA THR A 247 4.63 4.46 4.05
C THR A 247 5.04 3.47 2.97
N ASN A 248 6.13 2.73 3.26
CA ASN A 248 6.86 1.90 2.31
C ASN A 248 7.05 0.46 2.77
N ALA A 249 6.34 0.01 3.81
CA ALA A 249 6.43 -1.34 4.41
C ALA A 249 6.46 -2.55 3.43
N ASN A 250 6.10 -2.37 2.15
CA ASN A 250 6.08 -3.41 1.13
C ASN A 250 7.17 -3.32 0.04
N ASP A 251 7.79 -2.16 -0.17
CA ASP A 251 8.78 -1.89 -1.22
C ASP A 251 10.23 -1.92 -0.70
N GLY A 252 10.40 -2.12 0.61
CA GLY A 252 11.68 -2.17 1.31
C GLY A 252 12.31 -0.79 1.41
N GLY A 253 12.95 -0.49 2.52
CA GLY A 253 13.58 0.79 2.78
C GLY A 253 14.00 0.89 4.22
N ILE A 254 14.10 2.12 4.71
CA ILE A 254 14.09 2.43 6.14
C ILE A 254 12.86 3.29 6.33
N ASP A 255 11.94 2.90 7.20
CA ASP A 255 10.70 3.65 7.43
C ASP A 255 10.91 4.72 8.51
N PHE A 256 11.66 4.41 9.58
CA PHE A 256 11.92 5.35 10.67
C PHE A 256 13.42 5.48 11.01
N VAL A 257 13.81 6.67 11.47
CA VAL A 257 15.13 6.95 12.02
C VAL A 257 15.01 7.64 13.37
N MET A 258 15.83 7.23 14.32
CA MET A 258 15.86 7.79 15.67
C MET A 258 17.05 8.70 15.87
N LYS A 259 16.79 9.93 16.33
CA LYS A 259 17.81 10.86 16.80
C LYS A 259 17.89 10.81 18.34
N PRO A 260 19.09 10.95 18.95
CA PRO A 260 20.41 11.09 18.32
C PRO A 260 21.16 9.79 18.06
N LEU A 261 20.59 8.63 18.40
CA LEU A 261 21.27 7.33 18.27
C LEU A 261 21.61 6.93 16.81
N GLY A 262 20.90 7.48 15.82
CA GLY A 262 21.03 7.02 14.44
C GLY A 262 20.48 5.61 14.25
N ARG A 263 19.46 5.23 15.04
CA ARG A 263 18.86 3.90 14.99
C ARG A 263 17.84 3.81 13.87
N PHE A 264 17.91 2.77 13.04
CA PHE A 264 17.00 2.59 11.90
C PHE A 264 15.95 1.53 12.17
N PHE A 265 14.74 1.79 11.67
CA PHE A 265 13.60 0.91 11.79
C PHE A 265 13.03 0.62 10.41
N GLN A 266 12.77 -0.65 10.14
CA GLN A 266 12.07 -1.08 8.94
C GLN A 266 10.83 -1.89 9.30
N VAL A 267 9.68 -1.48 8.80
CA VAL A 267 8.41 -2.18 8.99
C VAL A 267 8.22 -3.20 7.88
N THR A 268 7.70 -4.37 8.22
CA THR A 268 7.46 -5.45 7.26
C THR A 268 6.31 -6.36 7.69
N GLU A 269 5.58 -6.88 6.72
CA GLU A 269 4.52 -7.88 6.93
C GLU A 269 4.92 -9.30 6.51
N THR A 270 6.13 -9.47 5.97
CA THR A 270 6.59 -10.70 5.34
C THR A 270 7.83 -11.27 6.00
N LEU A 271 7.97 -12.59 5.95
CA LEU A 271 9.13 -13.34 6.45
C LEU A 271 10.06 -13.77 5.32
N ASP A 272 9.90 -13.22 4.11
CA ASP A 272 10.83 -13.44 3.01
C ASP A 272 12.19 -12.79 3.34
N PHE A 273 13.16 -13.62 3.74
CA PHE A 273 14.50 -13.19 4.14
C PHE A 273 15.19 -12.31 3.09
N LYS A 274 14.86 -12.46 1.79
CA LYS A 274 15.47 -11.67 0.72
C LYS A 274 15.19 -10.18 0.88
N LYS A 275 14.03 -9.81 1.42
CA LYS A 275 13.67 -8.41 1.69
C LYS A 275 14.50 -7.84 2.85
N TYR A 276 14.64 -8.59 3.94
CA TYR A 276 15.49 -8.20 5.07
C TYR A 276 16.93 -7.95 4.62
N PHE A 277 17.50 -8.89 3.86
CA PHE A 277 18.88 -8.77 3.40
C PHE A 277 19.05 -7.62 2.40
N LEU A 278 18.05 -7.39 1.54
CA LEU A 278 18.03 -6.24 0.64
C LEU A 278 18.04 -4.90 1.41
N ASP A 279 17.23 -4.77 2.47
CA ASP A 279 17.19 -3.54 3.26
C ASP A 279 18.48 -3.33 4.05
N ILE A 280 19.09 -4.41 4.57
CA ILE A 280 20.43 -4.38 5.18
C ILE A 280 21.49 -3.93 4.15
N ASP A 281 21.46 -4.45 2.92
CA ASP A 281 22.42 -4.07 1.88
C ASP A 281 22.27 -2.61 1.42
N LYS A 282 21.03 -2.08 1.39
CA LYS A 282 20.75 -0.67 1.01
C LYS A 282 21.46 0.34 1.91
N ILE A 283 21.75 -0.02 3.15
CA ILE A 283 22.41 0.85 4.13
C ILE A 283 23.82 0.35 4.49
N GLN A 284 24.46 -0.38 3.58
CA GLN A 284 25.82 -0.90 3.76
C GLN A 284 26.00 -1.75 5.03
N LYS A 285 25.01 -2.58 5.36
CA LYS A 285 25.03 -3.52 6.49
C LYS A 285 25.09 -2.85 7.86
N TYR A 286 24.58 -1.63 7.96
CA TYR A 286 24.33 -0.99 9.24
C TYR A 286 23.20 -1.71 9.99
N PRO A 287 23.19 -1.72 11.35
CA PRO A 287 22.15 -2.40 12.12
C PRO A 287 20.75 -1.83 11.89
N ILE A 288 19.75 -2.72 11.78
CA ILE A 288 18.34 -2.36 11.57
C ILE A 288 17.48 -3.05 12.62
N THR A 289 16.54 -2.29 13.18
CA THR A 289 15.42 -2.83 13.93
C THR A 289 14.25 -3.14 13.01
N PHE A 290 13.75 -4.38 13.03
CA PHE A 290 12.61 -4.78 12.20
C PHE A 290 11.32 -4.80 13.01
N VAL A 291 10.31 -4.04 12.56
CA VAL A 291 8.95 -4.05 13.11
C VAL A 291 8.09 -4.97 12.25
N ILE A 292 7.77 -6.16 12.76
CA ILE A 292 7.14 -7.24 12.00
C ILE A 292 5.66 -7.36 12.38
N ASN A 293 4.77 -7.28 11.39
CA ASN A 293 3.33 -7.52 11.54
C ASN A 293 3.04 -9.02 11.78
N SER A 294 3.35 -9.49 12.99
CA SER A 294 3.18 -10.87 13.43
C SER A 294 2.96 -10.95 14.94
N GLU A 295 2.18 -11.94 15.36
CA GLU A 295 1.97 -12.31 16.77
C GLU A 295 3.00 -13.36 17.25
N GLU A 296 3.77 -13.94 16.34
CA GLU A 296 4.78 -14.93 16.68
C GLU A 296 5.90 -14.34 17.55
N SER A 297 6.52 -15.18 18.39
CA SER A 297 7.62 -14.73 19.25
C SER A 297 8.80 -14.20 18.43
N THR A 298 9.49 -13.19 18.95
CA THR A 298 10.66 -12.59 18.29
C THR A 298 11.75 -13.63 18.00
N LYS A 299 11.94 -14.62 18.90
CA LYS A 299 12.86 -15.74 18.72
C LYS A 299 12.47 -16.61 17.52
N ASP A 300 11.19 -16.94 17.39
CA ASP A 300 10.71 -17.75 16.27
C ASP A 300 10.81 -17.00 14.94
N LEU A 301 10.53 -15.69 14.93
CA LEU A 301 10.68 -14.84 13.75
C LEU A 301 12.15 -14.82 13.27
N ILE A 302 13.10 -14.54 14.18
CA ILE A 302 14.53 -14.54 13.88
C ILE A 302 14.98 -15.92 13.36
N LYS A 303 14.52 -16.99 14.01
CA LYS A 303 14.83 -18.36 13.60
C LYS A 303 14.29 -18.66 12.19
N LYS A 304 13.04 -18.31 11.89
CA LYS A 304 12.44 -18.51 10.56
C LYS A 304 13.19 -17.76 9.46
N ILE A 305 13.59 -16.51 9.72
CA ILE A 305 14.37 -15.71 8.76
C ILE A 305 15.72 -16.42 8.50
N LYS A 306 16.43 -16.80 9.56
CA LYS A 306 17.72 -17.51 9.47
C LYS A 306 17.61 -18.86 8.75
N ASP A 307 16.63 -19.68 9.11
CA ASP A 307 16.40 -20.99 8.53
C ASP A 307 16.04 -20.90 7.04
N ASN A 308 15.22 -19.91 6.65
CA ASN A 308 14.89 -19.69 5.25
C ASN A 308 16.08 -19.17 4.44
N ALA A 309 16.93 -18.32 5.02
CA ALA A 309 18.16 -17.87 4.39
C ALA A 309 19.14 -19.03 4.19
N ASN A 310 19.34 -19.89 5.20
CA ASN A 310 20.22 -21.06 5.12
C ASN A 310 19.78 -22.10 4.09
N LYS A 311 18.50 -22.15 3.71
CA LYS A 311 18.03 -23.00 2.61
C LYS A 311 18.50 -22.51 1.24
N VAL A 312 18.78 -21.22 1.09
CA VAL A 312 19.17 -20.59 -0.18
C VAL A 312 20.66 -20.35 -0.25
N TYR A 313 21.28 -19.91 0.85
CA TYR A 313 22.72 -19.69 0.94
C TYR A 313 23.43 -20.94 1.44
N SER A 314 24.36 -21.47 0.65
CA SER A 314 25.18 -22.62 1.03
C SER A 314 26.20 -22.32 2.14
N ILE A 315 26.52 -21.04 2.38
CA ILE A 315 27.56 -20.61 3.33
C ILE A 315 26.92 -19.94 4.55
N LYS A 316 26.95 -20.64 5.70
CA LYS A 316 26.37 -20.14 6.97
C LYS A 316 26.96 -18.82 7.44
N ALA A 317 28.27 -18.62 7.28
CA ALA A 317 28.95 -17.39 7.67
C ALA A 317 28.43 -16.14 6.91
N ILE A 318 27.86 -16.31 5.71
CA ILE A 318 27.20 -15.20 5.00
C ILE A 318 25.88 -14.87 5.70
N VAL A 319 25.07 -15.89 5.99
CA VAL A 319 23.79 -15.72 6.69
C VAL A 319 24.00 -15.08 8.05
N ASP A 320 24.96 -15.56 8.84
CA ASP A 320 25.27 -15.03 10.17
C ASP A 320 25.60 -13.53 10.12
N LYS A 321 26.42 -13.07 9.15
CA LYS A 321 26.72 -11.64 8.97
C LYS A 321 25.48 -10.78 8.74
N TYR A 322 24.49 -11.27 7.99
CA TYR A 322 23.23 -10.54 7.80
C TYR A 322 22.37 -10.58 9.06
N MET A 323 22.31 -11.72 9.75
CA MET A 323 21.56 -11.84 11.00
C MET A 323 22.14 -10.94 12.10
N ASP A 324 23.46 -10.75 12.14
CA ASP A 324 24.13 -9.83 13.07
C ASP A 324 23.77 -8.35 12.82
N CYS A 325 23.25 -8.02 11.63
CA CYS A 325 22.75 -6.68 11.32
C CYS A 325 21.30 -6.47 11.80
N ILE A 326 20.61 -7.51 12.29
CA ILE A 326 19.29 -7.36 12.90
C ILE A 326 19.49 -6.96 14.37
N GLU A 327 19.31 -5.67 14.65
CA GLU A 327 19.54 -5.08 15.97
C GLU A 327 18.45 -5.48 16.97
N GLU A 328 17.19 -5.41 16.55
CA GLU A 328 16.03 -5.80 17.35
C GLU A 328 14.90 -6.25 16.42
N VAL A 329 14.06 -7.17 16.90
CA VAL A 329 12.77 -7.50 16.28
C VAL A 329 11.65 -7.06 17.22
N ILE A 330 10.75 -6.23 16.72
CA ILE A 330 9.55 -5.76 17.41
C ILE A 330 8.35 -6.40 16.71
N ASN A 331 7.59 -7.23 17.42
CA ASN A 331 6.37 -7.86 16.91
C ASN A 331 5.11 -7.19 17.49
N ILE A 332 3.91 -7.67 17.15
CA ILE A 332 2.65 -7.13 17.69
C ILE A 332 2.61 -7.17 19.23
N PRO A 333 2.93 -8.29 19.91
CA PRO A 333 3.01 -8.32 21.37
C PRO A 333 3.92 -7.23 21.97
N THR A 334 5.11 -7.03 21.39
CA THR A 334 6.06 -6.00 21.84
C THR A 334 5.50 -4.59 21.61
N LEU A 335 4.81 -4.35 20.49
CA LEU A 335 4.13 -3.08 20.24
C LEU A 335 3.02 -2.82 21.26
N ASN A 336 2.26 -3.85 21.63
CA ASN A 336 1.20 -3.74 22.64
C ASN A 336 1.78 -3.37 24.01
N GLU A 337 2.87 -4.01 24.41
CA GLU A 337 3.58 -3.67 25.65
C GLU A 337 4.06 -2.21 25.65
N ARG A 338 4.68 -1.77 24.55
CA ARG A 338 5.16 -0.39 24.38
C ARG A 338 4.03 0.62 24.34
N PHE A 339 2.91 0.26 23.72
CA PHE A 339 1.69 1.08 23.71
C PHE A 339 1.15 1.29 25.12
N ILE A 340 1.04 0.22 25.92
CA ILE A 340 0.57 0.29 27.31
C ILE A 340 1.49 1.19 28.16
N VAL A 341 2.81 1.16 27.91
CA VAL A 341 3.76 2.06 28.60
C VAL A 341 3.50 3.52 28.22
N ALA A 342 3.40 3.81 26.91
CA ALA A 342 3.15 5.17 26.42
C ALA A 342 1.78 5.71 26.89
N GLU A 343 0.75 4.86 26.93
CA GLU A 343 -0.56 5.19 27.46
C GLU A 343 -0.50 5.58 28.95
N LYS A 344 0.22 4.81 29.77
CA LYS A 344 0.42 5.12 31.20
C LYS A 344 1.17 6.43 31.43
N GLN A 345 1.96 6.88 30.45
CA GLN A 345 2.63 8.20 30.45
C GLN A 345 1.69 9.33 29.99
N GLY A 346 0.42 9.04 29.68
CA GLY A 346 -0.57 10.03 29.25
C GLY A 346 -0.56 10.32 27.74
N CYS A 347 0.04 9.45 26.93
CA CYS A 347 0.20 9.69 25.48
C CYS A 347 -0.95 9.15 24.62
N LEU A 348 -2.03 8.64 25.20
CA LEU A 348 -3.13 8.02 24.45
C LEU A 348 -3.68 8.95 23.35
N LYS A 349 -4.02 10.19 23.73
CA LYS A 349 -4.42 11.25 22.81
C LYS A 349 -3.41 11.48 21.70
N ALA A 350 -2.16 11.68 22.08
CA ALA A 350 -1.11 12.05 21.16
C ALA A 350 -0.84 10.94 20.13
N ILE A 351 -0.97 9.67 20.55
CA ILE A 351 -0.90 8.51 19.66
C ILE A 351 -2.06 8.53 18.66
N LEU A 352 -3.30 8.76 19.12
CA LEU A 352 -4.46 8.84 18.23
C LEU A 352 -4.34 10.00 17.24
N ASP A 353 -3.92 11.17 17.71
CA ASP A 353 -3.69 12.37 16.89
C ASP A 353 -2.64 12.10 15.80
N GLU A 354 -1.55 11.42 16.16
CA GLU A 354 -0.50 11.04 15.21
C GLU A 354 -1.02 10.03 14.17
N ILE A 355 -1.82 9.05 14.57
CA ILE A 355 -2.45 8.10 13.64
C ILE A 355 -3.30 8.84 12.61
N ILE A 356 -4.10 9.82 13.03
CA ILE A 356 -4.93 10.64 12.14
C ILE A 356 -4.06 11.47 11.20
N LEU A 357 -3.07 12.18 11.73
CA LEU A 357 -2.16 13.02 10.98
C LEU A 357 -1.47 12.22 9.87
N GLN A 358 -0.84 11.10 10.23
CA GLN A 358 -0.12 10.25 9.30
C GLN A 358 -1.06 9.59 8.28
N SER A 359 -2.27 9.22 8.68
CA SER A 359 -3.28 8.71 7.76
C SER A 359 -3.70 9.75 6.72
N ARG A 360 -3.94 11.00 7.11
CA ARG A 360 -4.30 12.07 6.17
C ARG A 360 -3.18 12.32 5.14
N VAL A 361 -1.93 12.35 5.58
CA VAL A 361 -0.74 12.51 4.70
C VAL A 361 -0.60 11.33 3.73
N GLU A 362 -0.70 10.11 4.22
CA GLU A 362 -0.50 8.90 3.41
C GLU A 362 -1.59 8.74 2.35
N PHE A 363 -2.85 8.93 2.74
CA PHE A 363 -3.98 8.79 1.83
C PHE A 363 -4.25 10.05 0.99
N SER A 364 -3.37 11.06 1.08
CA SER A 364 -3.46 12.32 0.33
C SER A 364 -4.83 12.98 0.47
N TYR A 365 -5.39 12.88 1.67
CA TYR A 365 -6.68 13.44 1.99
C TYR A 365 -6.46 14.87 2.45
N THR A 366 -6.45 15.80 1.50
CA THR A 366 -6.66 17.21 1.80
C THR A 366 -8.14 17.39 2.08
N ASN A 367 -8.52 17.60 3.34
CA ASN A 367 -9.71 18.39 3.59
C ASN A 367 -9.54 19.68 2.78
N SER A 368 -10.58 20.12 2.08
CA SER A 368 -10.61 21.44 1.41
C SER A 368 -10.59 22.60 2.42
N TYR A 369 -9.89 22.45 3.55
CA TYR A 369 -9.89 23.33 4.71
C TYR A 369 -8.54 23.43 5.41
N ASP A 370 -7.44 22.92 4.85
CA ASP A 370 -6.16 23.05 5.53
C ASP A 370 -4.98 23.33 4.58
N ASP A 371 -4.97 24.56 4.05
CA ASP A 371 -3.79 25.19 3.45
C ASP A 371 -2.85 25.79 4.53
N SER A 372 -3.03 25.46 5.82
CA SER A 372 -2.26 26.08 6.91
C SER A 372 -1.02 25.32 7.35
N ILE A 373 -0.73 24.14 6.79
CA ILE A 373 0.51 23.40 7.08
C ILE A 373 1.46 23.46 5.88
N LYS A 374 1.99 24.67 5.65
CA LYS A 374 3.24 24.90 4.94
C LYS A 374 4.08 25.88 5.76
N GLU A 375 4.75 25.35 6.78
CA GLU A 375 6.01 25.91 7.30
C GLU A 375 6.97 24.77 7.64
#